data_AF-A0A542Y3S6-F1
#
_entry.id   AF-A0A542Y3S6-F1
#
_cell.length_a   1.000
_cell.length_b   1.000
_cell.length_c   1.000
_cell.angle_alpha   90.00
_cell.angle_beta   90.00
_cell.angle_gamma   90.00
#
_symmetry.space_group_name_H-M   'P 1'
#
loop_
_entity.id
_entity.type
_entity.pdbx_description
1 polymer ?
#
loop_
_entity_poly.entity_id
_entity_poly.type
_entity_poly.pdbx_seq_one_letter_code
_entity_poly.pdbx_strand_id
1 'polypeptide(L)'
;MTRNEDQMDALQRISTGIELLESGYTVEWEPSREIEPGVHTMSYPRYDSRLMEALWGASELVGTDYGYIDRVDEVRELSIPEMSQSQLSTFLTWVQRGERFCDGFIDGFVKDGRVLQALRRAAELEGCTEQGFERAPSLGARRSEPDERGEPAGSRAKPVWGRAALLVFLGSLLLTYVGTASNVLPGAGWAIGLLVAMGGGVVFSIISLVRRERRGAAIATLVMSLGLPLAVFVGFAVFFTFFYVA
;
A
#
# COMPACT_ATOMS: atom_id res chain seq x y z
N MET A 1 -27.56 23.79 -16.47
CA MET A 1 -26.68 23.98 -15.33
C MET A 1 -25.41 24.65 -15.80
N THR A 2 -25.08 25.78 -15.19
CA THR A 2 -23.81 26.47 -15.42
C THR A 2 -22.76 25.88 -14.49
N ARG A 3 -21.48 25.87 -14.90
CA ARG A 3 -20.36 25.32 -14.11
C ARG A 3 -20.35 25.80 -12.66
N ASN A 4 -20.78 27.03 -12.40
CA ASN A 4 -20.83 27.59 -11.05
C ASN A 4 -21.92 26.97 -10.16
N GLU A 5 -23.07 26.58 -10.72
CA GLU A 5 -24.15 25.93 -9.96
C GLU A 5 -23.72 24.54 -9.48
N ASP A 6 -23.07 23.76 -10.35
CA ASP A 6 -22.58 22.42 -10.02
C ASP A 6 -21.47 22.49 -8.94
N GLN A 7 -20.59 23.50 -9.03
CA GLN A 7 -19.54 23.72 -8.03
C GLN A 7 -20.10 24.13 -6.65
N MET A 8 -21.10 25.02 -6.62
CA MET A 8 -21.74 25.43 -5.37
C MET A 8 -22.46 24.25 -4.69
N ASP A 9 -23.12 23.40 -5.48
CA ASP A 9 -23.75 22.19 -4.98
C ASP A 9 -22.73 21.20 -4.39
N ALA A 10 -21.61 20.97 -5.08
CA ALA A 10 -20.53 20.13 -4.58
C ALA A 10 -19.95 20.66 -3.26
N LEU A 11 -19.72 21.98 -3.15
CA LEU A 11 -19.24 22.61 -1.91
C LEU A 11 -20.25 22.48 -0.76
N GLN A 12 -21.54 22.59 -1.04
CA GLN A 12 -22.59 22.38 -0.03
C GLN A 12 -22.63 20.94 0.48
N ARG A 13 -22.51 19.95 -0.43
CA ARG A 13 -22.37 18.53 -0.07
C ARG A 13 -21.15 18.30 0.81
N ILE A 14 -19.99 18.87 0.46
CA ILE A 14 -18.76 18.80 1.25
C ILE A 14 -18.96 19.40 2.65
N SER A 15 -19.54 20.61 2.76
CA SER A 15 -19.81 21.26 4.05
C SER A 15 -20.67 20.39 4.96
N THR A 16 -21.72 19.80 4.40
CA THR A 16 -22.62 18.89 5.14
C THR A 16 -21.88 17.66 5.68
N GLY A 17 -20.95 17.09 4.90
CA GLY A 17 -20.10 15.99 5.35
C GLY A 17 -19.07 16.38 6.41
N ILE A 18 -18.51 17.59 6.32
CA ILE A 18 -17.60 18.14 7.33
C ILE A 18 -18.35 18.28 8.67
N GLU A 19 -19.52 18.91 8.67
CA GLU A 19 -20.35 19.08 9.88
C GLU A 19 -20.71 17.72 10.51
N LEU A 20 -21.07 16.74 9.68
CA LEU A 20 -21.33 15.37 10.15
C LEU A 20 -20.12 14.78 10.88
N LEU A 21 -18.93 14.85 10.28
CA LEU A 21 -17.72 14.29 10.88
C LEU A 21 -17.28 15.04 12.14
N GLU A 22 -17.41 16.37 12.16
CA GLU A 22 -17.14 17.19 13.35
C GLU A 22 -18.08 16.90 14.52
N SER A 23 -19.31 16.47 14.24
CA SER A 23 -20.27 16.05 15.27
C SER A 23 -19.90 14.72 15.97
N GLY A 24 -18.80 14.08 15.56
CA GLY A 24 -18.34 12.80 16.11
C GLY A 24 -18.97 11.58 15.44
N TYR A 25 -19.38 11.71 14.18
CA TYR A 25 -19.93 10.60 13.41
C TYR A 25 -18.99 9.39 13.40
N THR A 26 -19.59 8.21 13.62
CA THR A 26 -18.95 6.91 13.48
C THR A 26 -19.74 6.05 12.52
N VAL A 27 -19.07 5.26 11.69
CA VAL A 27 -19.74 4.37 10.73
C VAL A 27 -20.47 3.26 11.49
N GLU A 28 -21.75 3.11 11.21
CA GLU A 28 -22.55 2.00 11.72
C GLU A 28 -22.23 0.73 10.93
N TRP A 29 -22.13 -0.40 11.61
CA TRP A 29 -21.88 -1.70 10.98
C TRP A 29 -23.12 -2.59 11.12
N GLU A 30 -23.59 -3.13 9.99
CA GLU A 30 -24.60 -4.18 10.02
C GLU A 30 -23.89 -5.48 10.46
N PRO A 31 -24.34 -6.14 11.54
CA PRO A 31 -23.72 -7.37 12.00
C PRO A 31 -23.99 -8.53 11.03
N SER A 32 -23.13 -9.55 11.10
CA SER A 32 -23.42 -10.83 10.44
C SER A 32 -24.72 -11.43 11.00
N ARG A 33 -25.58 -11.91 10.11
CA ARG A 33 -26.82 -12.61 10.50
C ARG A 33 -27.09 -13.77 9.56
N GLU A 34 -27.76 -14.78 10.08
CA GLU A 34 -28.29 -15.88 9.29
C GLU A 34 -29.51 -15.39 8.50
N ILE A 35 -29.50 -15.58 7.18
CA ILE A 35 -30.62 -15.21 6.30
C ILE A 35 -31.41 -16.44 5.84
N GLU A 36 -30.75 -17.60 5.80
CA GLU A 36 -31.33 -18.91 5.52
C GLU A 36 -30.56 -19.96 6.33
N PRO A 37 -31.10 -21.17 6.56
CA PRO A 37 -30.41 -22.22 7.31
C PRO A 37 -29.00 -22.50 6.78
N GLY A 38 -27.98 -22.15 7.57
CA GLY A 38 -26.56 -22.31 7.21
C GLY A 38 -25.99 -21.23 6.27
N VAL A 39 -26.76 -20.20 5.92
CA VAL A 39 -26.34 -19.08 5.06
C VAL A 39 -26.28 -17.80 5.89
N HIS A 40 -25.07 -17.27 6.05
CA HIS A 40 -24.82 -16.03 6.80
C HIS A 40 -24.42 -14.89 5.87
N THR A 41 -24.89 -13.69 6.17
CA THR A 41 -24.32 -12.46 5.61
C THR A 41 -23.03 -12.12 6.36
N MET A 42 -22.04 -11.56 5.68
CA MET A 42 -20.89 -10.93 6.35
C MET A 42 -21.33 -9.60 6.95
N SER A 43 -20.57 -9.11 7.95
CA SER A 43 -20.76 -7.76 8.46
C SER A 43 -20.30 -6.74 7.41
N TYR A 44 -21.03 -5.63 7.26
CA TYR A 44 -20.70 -4.59 6.29
C TYR A 44 -21.04 -3.20 6.86
N PRO A 45 -20.29 -2.16 6.47
CA PRO A 45 -20.54 -0.79 6.92
C PRO A 45 -21.79 -0.20 6.26
N ARG A 46 -22.48 0.65 7.01
CA ARG A 46 -23.58 1.49 6.55
C ARG A 46 -23.17 2.95 6.68
N TYR A 47 -22.82 3.55 5.55
CA TYR A 47 -22.44 4.95 5.50
C TYR A 47 -23.67 5.86 5.47
N ASP A 48 -23.64 6.95 6.25
CA ASP A 48 -24.59 8.05 6.11
C ASP A 48 -24.48 8.65 4.70
N SER A 49 -25.62 8.91 4.06
CA SER A 49 -25.65 9.46 2.71
C SER A 49 -24.91 10.78 2.61
N ARG A 50 -24.94 11.61 3.66
CA ARG A 50 -24.22 12.89 3.69
C ARG A 50 -22.71 12.71 3.57
N LEU A 51 -22.15 11.65 4.16
CA LEU A 51 -20.73 11.34 4.02
C LEU A 51 -20.40 10.94 2.57
N MET A 52 -21.23 10.10 1.96
CA MET A 52 -21.01 9.63 0.59
C MET A 52 -21.16 10.76 -0.42
N GLU A 53 -22.18 11.61 -0.26
CA GLU A 53 -22.38 12.80 -1.09
C GLU A 53 -21.22 13.80 -0.95
N ALA A 54 -20.67 13.98 0.26
CA ALA A 54 -19.49 14.83 0.46
C ALA A 54 -18.24 14.28 -0.24
N LEU A 55 -18.02 12.96 -0.20
CA LEU A 55 -16.92 12.31 -0.90
C LEU A 55 -17.07 12.45 -2.42
N TRP A 56 -18.28 12.29 -2.96
CA TRP A 56 -18.55 12.53 -4.37
C TRP A 56 -18.35 13.98 -4.76
N GLY A 57 -18.88 14.93 -3.99
CA GLY A 57 -18.64 16.36 -4.20
C GLY A 57 -17.15 16.71 -4.21
N ALA A 58 -16.37 16.16 -3.28
CA ALA A 58 -14.92 16.35 -3.26
C ALA A 58 -14.24 15.79 -4.53
N SER A 59 -14.64 14.61 -4.99
CA SER A 59 -14.15 14.03 -6.25
C SER A 59 -14.57 14.79 -7.50
N GLU A 60 -15.73 15.43 -7.50
CA GLU A 60 -16.17 16.31 -8.58
C GLU A 60 -15.28 17.56 -8.67
N LEU A 61 -14.90 18.14 -7.53
CA LEU A 61 -14.01 19.31 -7.48
C LEU A 61 -12.57 18.99 -7.89
N VAL A 62 -11.98 17.91 -7.36
CA VAL A 62 -10.56 17.59 -7.63
C VAL A 62 -10.36 16.72 -8.88
N GLY A 63 -11.43 16.14 -9.40
CA GLY A 63 -11.42 15.18 -10.50
C GLY A 63 -11.13 13.74 -10.06
N THR A 64 -11.40 12.79 -10.96
CA THR A 64 -11.12 11.36 -10.76
C THR A 64 -9.80 10.96 -11.41
N ASP A 65 -8.93 10.31 -10.66
CA ASP A 65 -7.66 9.79 -11.16
C ASP A 65 -7.80 8.34 -11.67
N TYR A 66 -7.98 8.15 -12.98
CA TYR A 66 -8.04 6.81 -13.57
C TYR A 66 -6.70 6.05 -13.50
N GLY A 67 -5.57 6.76 -13.35
CA GLY A 67 -4.23 6.19 -13.22
C GLY A 67 -3.77 6.02 -11.77
N TYR A 68 -4.69 6.09 -10.79
CA TYR A 68 -4.33 6.14 -9.36
C TYR A 68 -3.50 4.94 -8.89
N ILE A 69 -3.61 3.78 -9.54
CA ILE A 69 -2.88 2.56 -9.17
C ILE A 69 -1.36 2.79 -9.22
N ASP A 70 -0.88 3.55 -10.21
CA ASP A 70 0.55 3.81 -10.37
C ASP A 70 1.07 4.87 -9.39
N ARG A 71 0.16 5.66 -8.79
CA ARG A 71 0.48 6.83 -7.97
C ARG A 71 0.09 6.69 -6.49
N VAL A 72 -0.69 5.68 -6.14
CA VAL A 72 -1.24 5.52 -4.78
C VAL A 72 -0.16 5.47 -3.69
N ASP A 73 1.01 4.90 -4.03
CA ASP A 73 2.12 4.79 -3.09
C ASP A 73 2.75 6.17 -2.77
N GLU A 74 2.51 7.20 -3.58
CA GLU A 74 2.96 8.58 -3.34
C GLU A 74 2.08 9.30 -2.30
N VAL A 75 0.80 8.93 -2.23
CA VAL A 75 -0.21 9.63 -1.40
C VAL A 75 -0.60 8.86 -0.14
N ARG A 76 -0.29 7.56 -0.07
CA ARG A 76 -0.70 6.68 1.04
C ARG A 76 -0.28 7.22 2.41
N GLU A 77 0.97 7.64 2.54
CA GLU A 77 1.58 8.12 3.80
C GLU A 77 1.72 9.65 3.85
N LEU A 78 1.27 10.35 2.80
CA LEU A 78 1.37 11.80 2.73
C LEU A 78 0.30 12.47 3.61
N SER A 79 0.70 13.54 4.27
CA SER A 79 -0.20 14.38 5.06
C SER A 79 -1.25 15.02 4.16
N ILE A 80 -2.54 14.85 4.47
CA ILE A 80 -3.64 15.35 3.62
C ILE A 80 -3.60 16.88 3.42
N PRO A 81 -3.36 17.72 4.45
CA PRO A 81 -3.29 19.17 4.28
C PRO A 81 -2.22 19.66 3.29
N GLU A 82 -1.18 18.85 3.07
CA GLU A 82 -0.07 19.18 2.17
C GLU A 82 -0.30 18.71 0.73
N MET A 83 -1.38 17.96 0.47
CA MET A 83 -1.65 17.42 -0.85
C MET A 83 -1.97 18.53 -1.86
N SER A 84 -1.36 18.43 -3.04
CA SER A 84 -1.81 19.11 -4.24
C SER A 84 -3.15 18.54 -4.74
N GLN A 85 -3.84 19.25 -5.64
CA GLN A 85 -5.09 18.77 -6.24
C GLN A 85 -4.94 17.40 -6.90
N SER A 86 -3.85 17.16 -7.64
CA SER A 86 -3.60 15.85 -8.26
C SER A 86 -3.40 14.75 -7.22
N GLN A 87 -2.69 15.02 -6.13
CA GLN A 87 -2.47 14.04 -5.06
C GLN A 87 -3.76 13.75 -4.31
N LEU A 88 -4.57 14.78 -4.05
CA LEU A 88 -5.87 14.62 -3.41
C LEU A 88 -6.84 13.85 -4.30
N SER A 89 -6.82 14.08 -5.61
CA SER A 89 -7.58 13.29 -6.60
C SER A 89 -7.18 11.81 -6.57
N THR A 90 -5.88 11.49 -6.55
CA THR A 90 -5.38 10.12 -6.39
C THR A 90 -5.85 9.52 -5.07
N PHE A 91 -5.74 10.25 -3.95
CA PHE A 91 -6.15 9.79 -2.62
C PHE A 91 -7.65 9.50 -2.56
N LEU A 92 -8.51 10.45 -2.95
CA LEU A 92 -9.97 10.28 -2.92
C LEU A 92 -10.43 9.14 -3.85
N THR A 93 -9.82 9.03 -5.04
CA THR A 93 -10.12 7.93 -5.96
C THR A 93 -9.74 6.58 -5.35
N TRP A 94 -8.58 6.51 -4.70
CA TRP A 94 -8.14 5.30 -4.01
C TRP A 94 -9.07 4.92 -2.85
N VAL A 95 -9.45 5.88 -2.01
CA VAL A 95 -10.37 5.67 -0.88
C VAL A 95 -11.73 5.15 -1.37
N GLN A 96 -12.37 5.83 -2.32
CA GLN A 96 -13.69 5.42 -2.81
C GLN A 96 -13.67 4.09 -3.56
N ARG A 97 -12.62 3.81 -4.34
CA ARG A 97 -12.50 2.54 -5.06
C ARG A 97 -12.12 1.39 -4.13
N GLY A 98 -11.30 1.66 -3.10
CA GLY A 98 -10.91 0.65 -2.11
C GLY A 98 -12.11 0.05 -1.40
N GLU A 99 -13.16 0.84 -1.14
CA GLU A 99 -14.41 0.35 -0.54
C GLU A 99 -15.08 -0.75 -1.37
N ARG A 100 -14.96 -0.71 -2.70
CA ARG A 100 -15.54 -1.75 -3.57
C ARG A 100 -14.86 -3.11 -3.42
N PHE A 101 -13.67 -3.15 -2.82
CA PHE A 101 -12.87 -4.36 -2.67
C PHE A 101 -12.71 -4.81 -1.22
N CYS A 102 -12.89 -3.90 -0.27
CA CYS A 102 -12.74 -4.17 1.15
C CYS A 102 -13.77 -3.35 1.91
N ASP A 103 -14.77 -4.03 2.46
CA ASP A 103 -15.78 -3.40 3.31
C ASP A 103 -15.09 -2.72 4.51
N GLY A 104 -15.43 -1.45 4.74
CA GLY A 104 -14.86 -0.65 5.83
C GLY A 104 -13.56 0.07 5.49
N PHE A 105 -13.18 0.12 4.21
CA PHE A 105 -12.02 0.88 3.76
C PHE A 105 -12.19 2.37 4.10
N ILE A 106 -13.35 2.95 3.79
CA ILE A 106 -13.69 4.34 4.13
C ILE A 106 -13.79 4.52 5.64
N ASP A 107 -14.40 3.58 6.37
CA ASP A 107 -14.48 3.62 7.85
C ASP A 107 -13.10 3.76 8.51
N GLY A 108 -12.09 3.05 7.99
CA GLY A 108 -10.70 3.21 8.44
C GLY A 108 -10.21 4.66 8.36
N PHE A 109 -10.49 5.35 7.25
CA PHE A 109 -10.12 6.75 7.04
C PHE A 109 -11.05 7.77 7.72
N VAL A 110 -12.25 7.35 8.11
CA VAL A 110 -13.12 8.16 8.97
C VAL A 110 -12.55 8.17 10.38
N LYS A 111 -12.19 7.00 10.92
CA LYS A 111 -11.65 6.83 12.28
C LYS A 111 -10.32 7.54 12.50
N ASP A 112 -9.44 7.57 11.49
CA ASP A 112 -8.15 8.26 11.56
C ASP A 112 -8.24 9.77 11.22
N GLY A 113 -9.43 10.26 10.85
CA GLY A 113 -9.70 11.66 10.52
C GLY A 113 -9.22 12.11 9.14
N ARG A 114 -8.66 11.22 8.31
CA ARG A 114 -8.15 11.60 6.99
C ARG A 114 -9.26 11.95 5.99
N VAL A 115 -10.46 11.38 6.13
CA VAL A 115 -11.61 11.81 5.33
C VAL A 115 -11.98 13.26 5.63
N LEU A 116 -12.08 13.64 6.91
CA LEU A 116 -12.37 15.03 7.31
C LEU A 116 -11.32 16.00 6.76
N GLN A 117 -10.03 15.64 6.86
CA GLN A 117 -8.95 16.45 6.30
C GLN A 117 -9.05 16.56 4.78
N ALA A 118 -9.43 15.48 4.08
CA ALA A 118 -9.54 15.47 2.62
C ALA A 118 -10.69 16.35 2.13
N LEU A 119 -11.83 16.32 2.81
CA LEU A 119 -12.98 17.18 2.52
C LEU A 119 -12.63 18.67 2.69
N ARG A 120 -11.98 19.03 3.81
CA ARG A 120 -11.50 20.40 4.04
C ARG A 120 -10.50 20.83 2.97
N ARG A 121 -9.54 19.96 2.65
CA ARG A 121 -8.53 20.24 1.62
C ARG A 121 -9.14 20.43 0.24
N ALA A 122 -10.17 19.66 -0.12
CA ALA A 122 -10.89 19.83 -1.37
C ALA A 122 -11.57 21.21 -1.45
N ALA A 123 -12.25 21.63 -0.37
CA ALA A 123 -12.89 22.95 -0.29
C ALA A 123 -11.87 24.10 -0.36
N GLU A 124 -10.72 23.97 0.33
CA GLU A 124 -9.64 24.94 0.28
C GLU A 124 -9.07 25.12 -1.13
N LEU A 125 -8.80 24.01 -1.83
CA LEU A 125 -8.20 24.04 -3.16
C LEU A 125 -9.13 24.69 -4.20
N GLU A 126 -10.44 24.53 -4.07
CA GLU A 126 -11.41 25.25 -4.92
C GLU A 126 -11.39 26.76 -4.62
N GLY A 127 -11.41 27.15 -3.34
CA GLY A 127 -11.35 28.56 -2.93
C GLY A 127 -10.06 29.29 -3.37
N CYS A 128 -8.95 28.58 -3.52
CA CYS A 128 -7.71 29.14 -4.07
C CYS A 128 -7.70 29.23 -5.61
N THR A 129 -8.58 28.48 -6.31
CA THR A 129 -8.61 28.44 -7.78
C THR A 129 -9.15 29.74 -8.38
N GLU A 130 -9.96 30.51 -7.65
CA GLU A 130 -10.45 31.83 -8.11
C GLU A 130 -9.36 32.91 -8.22
N GLN A 131 -8.18 32.74 -7.58
CA GLN A 131 -7.11 33.75 -7.60
C GLN A 131 -5.90 33.38 -8.47
N GLY A 132 -5.94 32.25 -9.19
CA GLY A 132 -4.75 31.71 -9.87
C GLY A 132 -5.04 30.90 -11.11
N PHE A 133 -5.96 31.33 -11.97
CA PHE A 133 -6.19 30.68 -13.27
C PHE A 133 -5.40 31.36 -14.40
N GLU A 134 -4.07 31.36 -14.29
CA GLU A 134 -3.25 31.40 -15.50
C GLU A 134 -3.28 30.00 -16.12
N ARG A 135 -3.97 29.90 -17.26
CA ARG A 135 -4.12 28.69 -18.10
C ARG A 135 -2.86 27.82 -18.08
N ALA A 136 -2.93 26.65 -17.45
CA ALA A 136 -2.07 25.55 -17.86
C ALA A 136 -2.51 25.13 -19.28
N PRO A 137 -1.63 25.23 -20.29
CA PRO A 137 -1.98 24.79 -21.63
C PRO A 137 -2.19 23.28 -21.60
N SER A 138 -3.22 22.82 -22.30
CA SER A 138 -3.47 21.41 -22.61
C SER A 138 -2.15 20.72 -22.95
N LEU A 139 -1.69 19.83 -22.07
CA LEU A 139 -0.51 18.99 -22.30
C LEU A 139 -0.85 17.96 -23.38
N GLY A 140 -0.83 18.43 -24.62
CA GLY A 140 -0.58 17.59 -25.77
C GLY A 140 0.76 16.89 -25.56
N ALA A 141 0.74 15.57 -25.77
CA ALA A 141 1.88 14.68 -25.99
C ALA A 141 3.26 15.36 -25.97
N ARG A 142 3.86 15.52 -24.78
CA ARG A 142 5.27 15.92 -24.68
C ARG A 142 6.13 14.70 -24.96
N ARG A 143 6.66 14.65 -26.18
CA ARG A 143 7.89 13.94 -26.53
C ARG A 143 8.96 14.40 -25.55
N SER A 144 9.51 13.46 -24.80
CA SER A 144 10.62 13.67 -23.87
C SER A 144 11.90 13.97 -24.64
N GLU A 145 12.28 15.25 -24.71
CA GLU A 145 13.67 15.63 -24.95
C GLU A 145 14.47 15.50 -23.63
N PRO A 146 15.74 15.05 -23.69
CA PRO A 146 16.56 14.83 -22.50
C PRO A 146 17.14 16.15 -21.98
N ASP A 147 17.05 16.34 -20.66
CA ASP A 147 17.67 17.46 -19.92
C ASP A 147 19.19 17.26 -19.85
N GLU A 148 19.95 18.30 -20.20
CA GLU A 148 21.42 18.35 -20.24
C GLU A 148 22.09 18.47 -18.85
N ARG A 149 21.34 18.27 -17.77
CA ARG A 149 21.92 18.01 -16.44
C ARG A 149 21.66 16.56 -16.07
N GLY A 150 22.70 15.74 -16.25
CA GLY A 150 22.68 14.28 -16.12
C GLY A 150 22.41 13.73 -14.71
N GLU A 151 21.29 14.07 -14.10
CA GLU A 151 20.67 13.26 -13.05
C GLU A 151 19.19 13.04 -13.39
N PRO A 152 18.80 11.81 -13.78
CA PRO A 152 17.42 11.52 -14.13
C PRO A 152 16.52 11.60 -12.89
N ALA A 153 15.48 12.42 -12.99
CA ALA A 153 14.36 12.46 -12.06
C ALA A 153 13.75 11.05 -11.92
N GLY A 154 14.02 10.41 -10.78
CA GLY A 154 13.06 9.55 -10.10
C GLY A 154 12.44 8.37 -10.87
N SER A 155 13.07 7.83 -11.90
CA SER A 155 12.83 6.45 -12.33
C SER A 155 13.35 5.51 -11.23
N ARG A 156 12.63 5.43 -10.10
CA ARG A 156 12.92 4.44 -9.06
C ARG A 156 12.63 3.06 -9.65
N ALA A 157 13.71 2.43 -10.09
CA ALA A 157 13.71 1.11 -10.70
C ALA A 157 12.82 0.16 -9.89
N LYS A 158 12.01 -0.63 -10.61
CA LYS A 158 11.29 -1.78 -10.05
C LYS A 158 12.25 -2.56 -9.14
N PRO A 159 11.82 -3.11 -8.00
CA PRO A 159 12.71 -3.76 -7.03
C PRO A 159 13.28 -5.07 -7.62
N VAL A 160 14.26 -4.94 -8.52
CA VAL A 160 14.90 -6.07 -9.22
C VAL A 160 15.79 -6.81 -8.24
N TRP A 161 16.49 -6.09 -7.37
CA TRP A 161 17.47 -6.65 -6.45
C TRP A 161 16.84 -7.43 -5.30
N GLY A 162 15.73 -6.94 -4.71
CA GLY A 162 14.99 -7.69 -3.68
C GLY A 162 14.43 -9.01 -4.22
N ARG A 163 13.90 -9.02 -5.45
CA ARG A 163 13.41 -10.24 -6.11
C ARG A 163 14.57 -11.18 -6.49
N ALA A 164 15.67 -10.64 -7.01
CA ALA A 164 16.86 -11.43 -7.32
C ALA A 164 17.44 -12.08 -6.06
N ALA A 165 17.51 -11.35 -4.94
CA ALA A 165 17.99 -11.88 -3.66
C ALA A 165 17.11 -13.02 -3.15
N LEU A 166 15.78 -12.86 -3.21
CA LEU A 166 14.83 -13.91 -2.81
C LEU A 166 14.94 -15.15 -3.70
N LEU A 167 15.08 -14.96 -5.03
CA LEU A 167 15.24 -16.06 -5.97
C LEU A 167 16.57 -16.80 -5.79
N VAL A 168 17.66 -16.08 -5.52
CA VAL A 168 18.97 -16.69 -5.22
C VAL A 168 18.92 -17.46 -3.91
N PHE A 169 18.25 -16.92 -2.88
CA PHE A 169 18.06 -17.61 -1.61
C PHE A 169 17.25 -18.89 -1.78
N LEU A 170 16.05 -18.81 -2.37
CA LEU A 170 15.18 -19.97 -2.63
C LEU A 170 15.86 -21.01 -3.54
N GLY A 171 16.55 -20.54 -4.58
CA GLY A 171 17.30 -21.40 -5.49
C GLY A 171 18.43 -22.16 -4.79
N SER A 172 19.19 -21.47 -3.92
CA SER A 172 20.26 -22.09 -3.12
C SER A 172 19.71 -23.12 -2.13
N LEU A 173 18.57 -22.83 -1.51
CA LEU A 173 17.89 -23.72 -0.57
C LEU A 173 17.37 -24.98 -1.30
N LEU A 174 16.77 -24.80 -2.47
CA LEU A 174 16.32 -25.89 -3.33
C LEU A 174 17.49 -26.75 -3.83
N LEU A 175 18.59 -26.14 -4.27
CA LEU A 175 19.77 -26.88 -4.72
C LEU A 175 20.40 -27.69 -3.59
N THR A 176 20.45 -27.12 -2.39
CA THR A 176 20.94 -27.80 -1.18
C THR A 176 20.04 -28.99 -0.83
N TYR A 177 18.73 -28.82 -0.90
CA TYR A 177 17.76 -29.91 -0.70
C TYR A 177 17.92 -31.02 -1.73
N VAL A 178 18.01 -30.69 -3.02
CA VAL A 178 18.18 -31.69 -4.09
C VAL A 178 19.52 -32.41 -3.96
N GLY A 179 20.62 -31.69 -3.69
CA GLY A 179 21.96 -32.27 -3.54
C GLY A 179 22.10 -33.21 -2.34
N THR A 180 21.35 -32.94 -1.27
CA THR A 180 21.29 -33.81 -0.07
C THR A 180 20.39 -35.02 -0.30
N ALA A 181 19.19 -34.82 -0.86
CA ALA A 181 18.27 -35.91 -1.16
C ALA A 181 18.82 -36.90 -2.21
N SER A 182 19.67 -36.43 -3.12
CA SER A 182 20.32 -37.25 -4.15
C SER A 182 21.64 -37.90 -3.71
N ASN A 183 22.09 -37.71 -2.46
CA ASN A 183 23.40 -38.15 -1.96
C ASN A 183 24.62 -37.65 -2.76
N VAL A 184 24.44 -36.62 -3.60
CA VAL A 184 25.53 -36.01 -4.39
C VAL A 184 26.50 -35.22 -3.50
N LEU A 185 26.01 -34.74 -2.35
CA LEU A 185 26.81 -34.09 -1.31
C LEU A 185 26.92 -35.00 -0.08
N PRO A 186 27.89 -35.93 -0.03
CA PRO A 186 28.08 -36.81 1.11
C PRO A 186 28.56 -36.04 2.36
N GLY A 187 28.10 -36.46 3.54
CA GLY A 187 28.56 -35.92 4.83
C GLY A 187 28.03 -34.51 5.13
N ALA A 188 28.92 -33.59 5.54
CA ALA A 188 28.57 -32.24 6.00
C ALA A 188 28.22 -31.24 4.87
N GLY A 189 28.06 -31.69 3.62
CA GLY A 189 27.79 -30.80 2.47
C GLY A 189 26.48 -30.01 2.60
N TRP A 190 25.51 -30.52 3.36
CA TRP A 190 24.27 -29.81 3.69
C TRP A 190 24.53 -28.54 4.53
N ALA A 191 25.50 -28.58 5.45
CA ALA A 191 25.85 -27.45 6.31
C ALA A 191 26.51 -26.33 5.51
N ILE A 192 27.33 -26.67 4.51
CA ILE A 192 27.96 -25.69 3.61
C ILE A 192 26.89 -24.98 2.76
N GLY A 193 25.93 -25.72 2.19
CA GLY A 193 24.83 -25.12 1.42
C GLY A 193 23.96 -24.17 2.25
N LEU A 194 23.71 -24.52 3.51
CA LEU A 194 22.94 -23.70 4.44
C LEU A 194 23.68 -22.42 4.85
N LEU A 195 25.00 -22.52 5.10
CA LEU A 195 25.85 -21.36 5.38
C LEU A 195 25.94 -20.39 4.19
N VAL A 196 26.02 -20.91 2.96
CA VAL A 196 26.03 -20.08 1.74
C VAL A 196 24.68 -19.39 1.54
N ALA A 197 23.56 -20.10 1.75
CA ALA A 197 22.22 -19.52 1.66
C ALA A 197 22.00 -18.42 2.72
N MET A 198 22.45 -18.64 3.96
CA MET A 198 22.38 -17.64 5.03
C MET A 198 23.26 -16.42 4.72
N GLY A 199 24.53 -16.64 4.34
CA GLY A 199 25.46 -15.56 4.03
C GLY A 199 24.98 -14.69 2.86
N GLY A 200 24.52 -15.33 1.78
CA GLY A 200 23.94 -14.63 0.63
C GLY A 200 22.67 -13.85 1.00
N GLY A 201 21.72 -14.50 1.69
CA GLY A 201 20.46 -13.86 2.08
C GLY A 201 20.63 -12.65 2.99
N VAL A 202 21.55 -12.71 3.96
CA VAL A 202 21.85 -11.61 4.88
C VAL A 202 22.55 -10.46 4.17
N VAL A 203 23.59 -10.74 3.37
CA VAL A 203 24.35 -9.69 2.65
C VAL A 203 23.45 -8.94 1.68
N PHE A 204 22.62 -9.63 0.90
CA PHE A 204 21.69 -8.99 -0.03
C PHE A 204 20.58 -8.19 0.69
N SER A 205 20.11 -8.68 1.85
CA SER A 205 19.13 -7.94 2.67
C SER A 205 19.71 -6.64 3.24
N ILE A 206 20.97 -6.66 3.69
CA ILE A 206 21.70 -5.47 4.16
C ILE A 206 21.90 -4.48 3.01
N ILE A 207 22.31 -4.95 1.82
CA ILE A 207 22.48 -4.08 0.64
C ILE A 207 21.15 -3.43 0.22
N SER A 208 20.05 -4.18 0.27
CA SER A 208 18.70 -3.67 -0.03
C SER A 208 18.25 -2.60 0.97
N LEU A 209 18.55 -2.78 2.27
CA LEU A 209 18.29 -1.80 3.32
C LEU A 209 19.13 -0.52 3.16
N VAL A 210 20.43 -0.66 2.85
CA VAL A 210 21.34 0.48 2.63
C VAL A 210 20.91 1.31 1.41
N ARG A 211 20.35 0.66 0.38
CA ARG A 211 19.84 1.34 -0.83
C ARG A 211 18.45 1.97 -0.68
N ARG A 212 17.83 1.92 0.51
CA ARG A 212 16.50 2.50 0.81
C ARG A 212 15.38 2.00 -0.13
N GLU A 213 15.43 0.74 -0.58
CA GLU A 213 14.35 0.12 -1.36
C GLU A 213 13.15 -0.28 -0.47
N ARG A 214 11.98 -0.63 -1.08
CA ARG A 214 10.74 -0.97 -0.36
C ARG A 214 11.00 -2.02 0.73
N ARG A 215 10.74 -1.65 1.99
CA ARG A 215 11.15 -2.38 3.21
C ARG A 215 10.59 -3.80 3.33
N GLY A 216 9.44 -4.10 2.73
CA GLY A 216 8.73 -5.37 2.95
C GLY A 216 9.50 -6.63 2.54
N ALA A 217 10.07 -6.68 1.33
CA ALA A 217 10.76 -7.87 0.83
C ALA A 217 12.14 -8.09 1.49
N ALA A 218 12.84 -7.02 1.83
CA ALA A 218 14.10 -7.08 2.56
C ALA A 218 13.90 -7.59 4.00
N ILE A 219 12.84 -7.11 4.68
CA ILE A 219 12.48 -7.60 6.02
C ILE A 219 12.07 -9.08 5.96
N ALA A 220 11.26 -9.49 4.98
CA ALA A 220 10.87 -10.89 4.83
C ALA A 220 12.08 -11.82 4.60
N THR A 221 13.03 -11.41 3.75
CA THR A 221 14.27 -12.16 3.51
C THR A 221 15.15 -12.24 4.76
N LEU A 222 15.22 -11.15 5.53
CA LEU A 222 15.98 -11.11 6.79
C LEU A 222 15.35 -12.00 7.87
N VAL A 223 14.03 -11.95 8.02
CA VAL A 223 13.28 -12.81 8.95
C VAL A 223 13.39 -14.28 8.56
N MET A 224 13.27 -14.62 7.27
CA MET A 224 13.43 -15.99 6.79
C MET A 224 14.86 -16.51 6.97
N SER A 225 15.87 -15.69 6.67
CA SER A 225 17.28 -16.09 6.78
C SER A 225 17.79 -16.23 8.22
N LEU A 226 17.17 -15.57 9.20
CA LEU A 226 17.47 -15.74 10.64
C LEU A 226 16.55 -16.76 11.33
N GLY A 227 15.25 -16.74 11.00
CA GLY A 227 14.23 -17.56 11.65
C GLY A 227 14.28 -19.04 11.24
N LEU A 228 14.47 -19.32 9.95
CA LEU A 228 14.49 -20.70 9.45
C LEU A 228 15.67 -21.52 10.04
N PRO A 229 16.92 -21.00 10.08
CA PRO A 229 18.03 -21.75 10.66
C PRO A 229 17.88 -21.96 12.17
N LEU A 230 17.32 -20.98 12.89
CA LEU A 230 17.03 -21.11 14.31
C LEU A 230 16.00 -22.21 14.55
N ALA A 231 14.93 -22.26 13.77
CA ALA A 231 13.91 -23.30 13.85
C ALA A 231 14.49 -24.69 13.55
N VAL A 232 15.33 -24.81 12.52
CA VAL A 232 16.02 -26.07 12.18
C VAL A 232 16.95 -26.50 13.31
N PHE A 233 17.74 -25.58 13.88
CA PHE A 233 18.64 -25.85 14.99
C PHE A 233 17.89 -26.33 16.25
N VAL A 234 16.81 -25.64 16.62
CA VAL A 234 15.96 -26.02 17.76
C VAL A 234 15.33 -27.39 17.51
N GLY A 235 14.80 -27.64 16.31
CA GLY A 235 14.25 -28.94 15.95
C GLY A 235 15.26 -30.07 16.06
N PHE A 236 16.51 -29.85 15.61
CA PHE A 236 17.59 -30.81 15.73
C PHE A 236 17.99 -31.08 17.18
N ALA A 237 18.10 -30.01 17.99
CA ALA A 237 18.44 -30.13 19.41
C ALA A 237 17.37 -30.91 20.19
N VAL A 238 16.09 -30.63 19.93
CA VAL A 238 14.96 -31.37 20.51
C VAL A 238 15.01 -32.84 20.07
N PHE A 239 15.17 -33.10 18.77
CA PHE A 239 15.26 -34.47 18.25
C PHE A 239 16.40 -35.26 18.89
N PHE A 240 17.61 -34.70 18.97
CA PHE A 240 18.75 -35.38 19.61
C PHE A 240 18.53 -35.62 21.10
N THR A 241 17.94 -34.65 21.81
CA THR A 241 17.66 -34.79 23.24
C THR A 241 16.69 -35.93 23.51
N PHE A 242 15.64 -36.08 22.70
CA PHE A 242 14.62 -37.11 22.92
C PHE A 242 14.98 -38.49 22.37
N PHE A 243 15.76 -38.58 21.29
CA PHE A 243 16.01 -39.85 20.59
C PHE A 243 17.42 -40.43 20.79
N TYR A 244 18.38 -39.66 21.32
CA TYR A 244 19.78 -40.10 21.48
C TYR A 244 20.31 -40.04 22.92
N VAL A 245 19.68 -39.26 23.80
CA VAL A 245 20.09 -39.10 25.21
C VAL A 245 19.17 -39.89 26.17
N ALA A 246 18.06 -40.44 25.67
CA ALA A 246 17.21 -41.41 26.36
C ALA A 246 17.61 -42.85 25.98
#